data_AF-A0A967G1Q8-F1
#
_entry.id   AF-A0A967G1Q8-F1
#
_cell.length_a   1.000
_cell.length_b   1.000
_cell.length_c   1.000
_cell.angle_alpha   90.00
_cell.angle_beta   90.00
_cell.angle_gamma   90.00
#
_symmetry.space_group_name_H-M   'P 1'
#
loop_
_entity.id
_entity.type
_entity.pdbx_description
1 polymer ?
#
loop_
_entity_poly.entity_id
_entity_poly.type
_entity_poly.pdbx_seq_one_letter_code
_entity_poly.pdbx_strand_id
1 'polypeptide(L)'
;MNSDNQNLLRLVKTLAFLLLVVLSLVIFMSSMAKPVVDAEHVSCAAGVLLTQGKMIYRDFACAAQMPYHPFLCAGVFKVFNTTHYLFSGRMLTVLCDILILISIIGIFRSVFASFPIAGLLLGMAMAVLCVFNSHVDGAIGFALNQDFVILCILVSFWLFLSIDFNRWTGYLRIGAMSILLTLASCLHFTAVFIQVLFFVMLLIQRAESGRQRCKTTLLFLIAPVIILLLPIWIMIQSPRAFFINVFEMPMLKVQMVRKMQLMVGTTVFDKFARILTCVTEPRGIFPFLIAICLFVLILLGRRKLELSNLINAVLAFLIPVIFLIIAICSPEVLYENFAILIPFIIISFAYPLLYLRKLETKSPYRLFRTVSIVLIACTFSAVASNPFSLLRIIRISRPRSWIPMKVHQISEEVAQKVKEPKLIVTLGPLYALESGCGIYPELSAGWEGCKIASIMSDSKRKITNTLNSETFKEMLKERPPSGIVIDIDPRKVQVPPIGLVLIRIAKTKWPIQGYDESVWERKEYPFDIVAYFGL
;
A
#
# COMPACT_ATOMS: atom_id res chain seq x y z
N MET A 1 39.22 2.20 17.82
CA MET A 1 38.64 1.05 17.07
C MET A 1 39.79 0.47 16.25
N ASN A 2 40.19 -0.80 16.46
CA ASN A 2 41.31 -1.41 15.72
C ASN A 2 41.07 -1.38 14.21
N SER A 3 42.14 -1.34 13.42
CA SER A 3 42.14 -1.44 11.94
C SER A 3 41.24 -2.59 11.44
N ASP A 4 41.29 -3.73 12.13
CA ASP A 4 40.51 -4.92 11.78
C ASP A 4 39.00 -4.68 11.85
N ASN A 5 38.53 -3.94 12.87
CA ASN A 5 37.12 -3.57 13.01
C ASN A 5 36.69 -2.57 11.92
N GLN A 6 37.59 -1.73 11.42
CA GLN A 6 37.28 -0.83 10.31
C GLN A 6 37.16 -1.59 8.99
N ASN A 7 38.06 -2.53 8.72
CA ASN A 7 38.00 -3.40 7.53
C ASN A 7 36.74 -4.25 7.54
N LEU A 8 36.41 -4.86 8.68
CA LEU A 8 35.17 -5.63 8.84
C LEU A 8 33.92 -4.75 8.62
N LEU A 9 33.89 -3.53 9.17
CA LEU A 9 32.77 -2.62 8.95
C LEU A 9 32.62 -2.22 7.47
N ARG A 10 33.72 -2.00 6.74
CA ARG A 10 33.69 -1.73 5.28
C ARG A 10 33.14 -2.92 4.51
N LEU A 11 33.57 -4.14 4.85
CA LEU A 11 33.06 -5.37 4.26
C LEU A 11 31.55 -5.51 4.48
N VAL A 12 31.07 -5.35 5.71
CA VAL A 12 29.63 -5.48 6.02
C VAL A 12 28.82 -4.38 5.33
N LYS A 13 29.34 -3.15 5.20
CA LYS A 13 28.68 -2.10 4.40
C LYS A 13 28.55 -2.48 2.93
N THR A 14 29.59 -3.08 2.36
CA THR A 14 29.59 -3.55 0.97
C THR A 14 28.58 -4.67 0.78
N LEU A 15 28.54 -5.64 1.71
CA LEU A 15 27.54 -6.70 1.72
C LEU A 15 26.11 -6.17 1.86
N ALA A 16 25.89 -5.16 2.72
CA ALA A 16 24.60 -4.53 2.89
C ALA A 16 24.12 -3.83 1.62
N PHE A 17 25.03 -3.15 0.91
CA PHE A 17 24.73 -2.55 -0.38
C PHE A 17 24.36 -3.62 -1.43
N LEU A 18 25.18 -4.66 -1.58
CA LEU A 18 24.91 -5.76 -2.53
C LEU A 18 23.58 -6.46 -2.23
N LEU A 19 23.30 -6.75 -0.96
CA LEU A 19 22.05 -7.34 -0.53
C LEU A 19 20.86 -6.43 -0.86
N LEU A 20 20.97 -5.12 -0.59
CA LEU A 20 19.91 -4.16 -0.91
C LEU A 20 19.64 -4.11 -2.42
N VAL A 21 20.67 -4.18 -3.27
CA VAL A 21 20.51 -4.28 -4.72
C VAL A 21 19.72 -5.53 -5.10
N VAL A 22 20.09 -6.70 -4.55
CA VAL A 22 19.38 -7.96 -4.82
C VAL A 22 17.92 -7.88 -4.36
N LEU A 23 17.66 -7.40 -3.14
CA LEU A 23 16.31 -7.25 -2.61
C LEU A 23 15.47 -6.24 -3.44
N SER A 24 16.10 -5.17 -3.93
CA SER A 24 15.44 -4.19 -4.80
C SER A 24 15.02 -4.82 -6.13
N LEU A 25 15.86 -5.68 -6.72
CA LEU A 25 15.54 -6.43 -7.93
C LEU A 25 14.41 -7.44 -7.69
N VAL A 26 14.37 -8.10 -6.52
CA VAL A 26 13.27 -8.99 -6.13
C VAL A 26 11.96 -8.22 -6.05
N ILE A 27 11.93 -7.09 -5.34
CA ILE A 27 10.75 -6.22 -5.21
C ILE A 27 10.26 -5.77 -6.59
N PHE A 28 11.18 -5.21 -7.40
CA PHE A 28 10.87 -4.75 -8.75
C PHE A 28 10.26 -5.87 -9.60
N MET A 29 10.88 -7.05 -9.64
CA MET A 29 10.37 -8.15 -10.46
C MET A 29 9.12 -8.81 -9.89
N SER A 30 8.91 -8.78 -8.58
CA SER A 30 7.64 -9.21 -7.96
C SER A 30 6.52 -8.26 -8.39
N SER A 31 6.72 -6.96 -8.26
CA SER A 31 5.79 -5.92 -8.72
C SER A 31 5.43 -6.07 -10.20
N MET A 32 6.42 -6.22 -11.09
CA MET A 32 6.18 -6.31 -12.54
C MET A 32 5.52 -7.63 -12.98
N ALA A 33 5.56 -8.69 -12.15
CA ALA A 33 5.01 -10.00 -12.47
C ALA A 33 3.57 -10.21 -11.98
N LYS A 34 3.09 -9.40 -11.04
CA LYS A 34 1.76 -9.57 -10.43
C LYS A 34 0.63 -9.17 -11.38
N PRO A 35 -0.49 -9.91 -11.41
CA PRO A 35 -1.68 -9.49 -12.16
C PRO A 35 -2.17 -8.12 -11.69
N VAL A 36 -2.92 -7.41 -12.53
CA VAL A 36 -3.53 -6.14 -12.14
C VAL A 36 -4.65 -6.42 -11.15
N VAL A 37 -4.76 -5.60 -10.11
CA VAL A 37 -5.90 -5.64 -9.19
C VAL A 37 -6.85 -4.49 -9.45
N ASP A 38 -8.14 -4.68 -9.14
CA ASP A 38 -9.20 -3.68 -9.37
C ASP A 38 -8.85 -2.31 -8.74
N ALA A 39 -8.18 -2.32 -7.58
CA ALA A 39 -7.74 -1.11 -6.91
C ALA A 39 -6.63 -0.34 -7.66
N GLU A 40 -5.77 -1.01 -8.44
CA GLU A 40 -4.77 -0.34 -9.28
C GLU A 40 -5.43 0.39 -10.44
N HIS A 41 -6.46 -0.23 -11.04
CA HIS A 41 -7.24 0.40 -12.10
C HIS A 41 -7.83 1.73 -11.63
N VAL A 42 -8.50 1.73 -10.49
CA VAL A 42 -9.14 2.94 -9.93
C VAL A 42 -8.10 3.99 -9.55
N SER A 43 -7.02 3.57 -8.87
CA SER A 43 -5.99 4.51 -8.39
C SER A 43 -5.27 5.21 -9.54
N CYS A 44 -4.82 4.45 -10.54
CA CYS A 44 -4.12 5.00 -11.68
C CYS A 44 -5.07 5.80 -12.57
N ALA A 45 -6.31 5.33 -12.81
CA ALA A 45 -7.30 6.07 -13.59
C ALA A 45 -7.62 7.43 -12.97
N ALA A 46 -7.75 7.52 -11.64
CA ALA A 46 -7.94 8.79 -10.94
C ALA A 46 -6.77 9.75 -11.21
N GLY A 47 -5.53 9.25 -11.22
CA GLY A 47 -4.35 10.02 -11.61
C GLY A 47 -4.43 10.54 -13.04
N VAL A 48 -4.81 9.71 -14.01
CA VAL A 48 -4.98 10.11 -15.42
C VAL A 48 -6.06 11.17 -15.58
N LEU A 49 -7.24 10.98 -14.98
CA LEU A 49 -8.33 11.95 -15.06
C LEU A 49 -7.94 13.32 -14.47
N LEU A 50 -7.14 13.34 -13.39
CA LEU A 50 -6.56 14.57 -12.85
C LEU A 50 -5.61 15.25 -13.85
N THR A 51 -4.78 14.49 -14.58
CA THR A 51 -3.93 15.08 -15.64
C THR A 51 -4.73 15.69 -16.79
N GLN A 52 -5.94 15.18 -17.02
CA GLN A 52 -6.90 15.69 -18.02
C GLN A 52 -7.73 16.89 -17.50
N GLY A 53 -7.41 17.42 -16.32
CA GLY A 53 -8.08 18.58 -15.73
C GLY A 53 -9.42 18.27 -15.06
N LYS A 54 -9.78 16.99 -14.88
CA LYS A 54 -10.95 16.60 -14.08
C LYS A 54 -10.64 16.74 -12.60
N MET A 55 -11.61 17.21 -11.83
CA MET A 55 -11.50 17.33 -10.38
C MET A 55 -12.00 16.06 -9.68
N ILE A 56 -11.17 15.48 -8.82
CA ILE A 56 -11.52 14.31 -8.00
C ILE A 56 -12.76 14.57 -7.14
N TYR A 57 -13.61 13.56 -6.99
CA TYR A 57 -14.91 13.56 -6.31
C TYR A 57 -16.01 14.36 -7.01
N ARG A 58 -15.69 15.52 -7.60
CA ARG A 58 -16.66 16.37 -8.30
C ARG A 58 -17.00 15.84 -9.69
N ASP A 59 -15.97 15.54 -10.49
CA ASP A 59 -16.15 15.18 -11.89
C ASP A 59 -16.17 13.66 -12.08
N PHE A 60 -15.64 12.90 -11.12
CA PHE A 60 -15.62 11.44 -11.13
C PHE A 60 -15.54 10.89 -9.70
N ALA A 61 -16.05 9.67 -9.50
CA ALA A 61 -15.99 9.00 -8.20
C ALA A 61 -14.62 8.38 -7.94
N CYS A 62 -14.18 8.48 -6.70
CA CYS A 62 -12.93 7.89 -6.21
C CYS A 62 -13.20 7.31 -4.81
N ALA A 63 -13.84 6.14 -4.78
CA ALA A 63 -14.37 5.56 -3.57
C ALA A 63 -13.26 5.16 -2.58
N ALA A 64 -13.37 5.63 -1.34
CA ALA A 64 -12.48 5.28 -0.22
C ALA A 64 -10.99 5.62 -0.42
N GLN A 65 -10.63 6.39 -1.44
CA GLN A 65 -9.27 6.88 -1.64
C GLN A 65 -9.17 8.34 -1.20
N MET A 66 -8.15 8.64 -0.40
CA MET A 66 -7.81 10.01 -0.07
C MET A 66 -7.06 10.68 -1.23
N PRO A 67 -7.13 12.03 -1.36
CA PRO A 67 -6.76 12.69 -2.61
C PRO A 67 -5.26 12.57 -2.94
N TYR A 68 -4.37 12.48 -1.95
CA TYR A 68 -2.93 12.55 -2.21
C TYR A 68 -2.41 11.48 -3.13
N HIS A 69 -2.94 10.25 -3.08
CA HIS A 69 -2.43 9.18 -3.93
C HIS A 69 -2.73 9.44 -5.42
N PRO A 70 -3.98 9.72 -5.83
CA PRO A 70 -4.28 10.20 -7.19
C PRO A 70 -3.45 11.41 -7.63
N PHE A 71 -3.23 12.41 -6.76
CA PHE A 71 -2.40 13.57 -7.10
C PHE A 71 -0.92 13.23 -7.30
N LEU A 72 -0.37 12.31 -6.49
CA LEU A 72 1.00 11.81 -6.68
C LEU A 72 1.12 11.07 -8.01
N CYS A 73 0.18 10.18 -8.34
CA CYS A 73 0.13 9.50 -9.63
C CYS A 73 0.05 10.51 -10.79
N ALA A 74 -0.86 11.49 -10.71
CA ALA A 74 -1.01 12.53 -11.72
C ALA A 74 0.28 13.35 -11.92
N GLY A 75 0.96 13.70 -10.83
CA GLY A 75 2.24 14.39 -10.86
C GLY A 75 3.30 13.58 -11.58
N VAL A 76 3.45 12.30 -11.25
CA VAL A 76 4.38 11.37 -11.92
C VAL A 76 4.04 11.25 -13.41
N PHE A 77 2.78 11.01 -13.76
CA PHE A 77 2.36 10.85 -15.15
C PHE A 77 2.65 12.11 -15.99
N LYS A 78 2.42 13.29 -15.41
CA LYS A 78 2.67 14.58 -16.06
C LYS A 78 4.16 14.88 -16.18
N VAL A 79 4.96 14.62 -15.15
CA VAL A 79 6.42 14.84 -15.17
C VAL A 79 7.11 13.97 -16.21
N PHE A 80 6.70 12.71 -16.33
CA PHE A 80 7.28 11.79 -17.31
C PHE A 80 6.59 11.83 -18.68
N ASN A 81 5.50 12.58 -18.82
CA ASN A 81 4.67 12.65 -20.03
C ASN A 81 4.42 11.26 -20.66
N THR A 82 4.00 10.31 -19.82
CA THR A 82 3.91 8.89 -20.16
C THR A 82 2.47 8.43 -20.27
N THR A 83 2.24 7.46 -21.15
CA THR A 83 0.97 6.72 -21.29
C THR A 83 0.98 5.37 -20.55
N HIS A 84 2.15 4.95 -20.06
CA HIS A 84 2.34 3.69 -19.33
C HIS A 84 2.02 3.90 -17.84
N TYR A 85 0.76 4.20 -17.57
CA TYR A 85 0.29 4.65 -16.25
C TYR A 85 0.48 3.58 -15.17
N LEU A 86 0.11 2.33 -15.44
CA LEU A 86 0.29 1.25 -14.48
C LEU A 86 1.77 1.00 -14.16
N PHE A 87 2.62 1.02 -15.19
CA PHE A 87 4.06 0.83 -15.01
C PHE A 87 4.64 1.93 -14.13
N SER A 88 4.28 3.18 -14.41
CA SER A 88 4.76 4.35 -13.66
C SER A 88 4.25 4.34 -12.22
N GLY A 89 2.99 3.93 -12.00
CA GLY A 89 2.41 3.72 -10.68
C GLY A 89 3.14 2.65 -9.88
N ARG A 90 3.44 1.50 -10.50
CA ARG A 90 4.22 0.42 -9.87
C ARG A 90 5.67 0.79 -9.62
N MET A 91 6.31 1.55 -10.52
CA MET A 91 7.67 2.06 -10.30
C MET A 91 7.75 2.97 -9.08
N LEU A 92 6.73 3.81 -8.90
CA LEU A 92 6.62 4.68 -7.76
C LEU A 92 6.51 3.89 -6.44
N THR A 93 5.70 2.81 -6.40
CA THR A 93 5.58 1.98 -5.19
C THR A 93 6.82 1.12 -4.94
N VAL A 94 7.44 0.56 -5.98
CA VAL A 94 8.75 -0.12 -5.87
C VAL A 94 9.82 0.80 -5.27
N LEU A 95 9.85 2.08 -5.65
CA LEU A 95 10.77 3.04 -5.04
C LEU A 95 10.47 3.20 -3.54
N CYS A 96 9.19 3.28 -3.15
CA CYS A 96 8.80 3.33 -1.74
C CYS A 96 9.26 2.08 -0.98
N ASP A 97 9.08 0.90 -1.55
CA ASP A 97 9.48 -0.38 -0.94
C ASP A 97 10.99 -0.46 -0.72
N ILE A 98 11.79 0.00 -1.68
CA ILE A 98 13.26 0.08 -1.53
C ILE A 98 13.61 1.04 -0.38
N LEU A 99 12.95 2.19 -0.30
CA LEU A 99 13.15 3.16 0.79
C LEU A 99 12.68 2.63 2.15
N ILE A 100 11.66 1.76 2.18
CA ILE A 100 11.24 1.02 3.37
C ILE A 100 12.39 0.10 3.85
N LEU A 101 13.03 -0.66 2.95
CA LEU A 101 14.17 -1.51 3.32
C LEU A 101 15.35 -0.69 3.86
N ILE A 102 15.65 0.43 3.21
CA ILE A 102 16.68 1.37 3.67
C ILE A 102 16.33 1.89 5.06
N SER A 103 15.07 2.23 5.31
CA SER A 103 14.59 2.70 6.61
C SER A 103 14.70 1.63 7.68
N ILE A 104 14.35 0.37 7.39
CA ILE A 104 14.53 -0.76 8.32
C ILE A 104 16.00 -0.89 8.72
N ILE A 105 16.91 -0.95 7.74
CA ILE A 105 18.36 -1.05 8.00
C ILE A 105 18.86 0.17 8.77
N GLY A 106 18.40 1.37 8.40
CA GLY A 106 18.72 2.64 9.04
C GLY A 106 18.28 2.70 10.50
N ILE A 107 17.07 2.24 10.80
CA ILE A 107 16.51 2.14 12.16
C ILE A 107 17.37 1.20 13.01
N PHE A 108 17.67 0.00 12.53
CA PHE A 108 18.52 -0.94 13.27
C PHE A 108 19.92 -0.37 13.49
N ARG A 109 20.52 0.29 12.48
CA ARG A 109 21.81 0.98 12.64
C ARG A 109 21.74 2.08 13.69
N SER A 110 20.68 2.88 13.73
CA SER A 110 20.49 3.96 14.71
C SER A 110 20.29 3.41 16.13
N VAL A 111 19.46 2.38 16.30
CA VAL A 111 19.22 1.75 17.61
C VAL A 111 20.49 1.08 18.15
N PHE A 112 21.28 0.46 17.28
CA PHE A 112 22.54 -0.20 17.60
C PHE A 112 23.77 0.70 17.36
N ALA A 113 23.67 2.02 17.58
CA ALA A 113 24.79 2.94 17.35
C ALA A 113 26.08 2.53 18.10
N SER A 114 25.96 1.92 19.29
CA SER A 114 27.10 1.38 20.06
C SER A 114 27.68 0.07 19.50
N PHE A 115 26.96 -0.62 18.63
CA PHE A 115 27.33 -1.91 18.02
C PHE A 115 27.07 -1.88 16.51
N PRO A 116 27.79 -1.05 15.74
CA PRO A 116 27.43 -0.72 14.35
C PRO A 116 27.40 -1.94 13.42
N ILE A 117 28.31 -2.91 13.61
CA ILE A 117 28.36 -4.14 12.82
C ILE A 117 27.13 -5.00 13.10
N ALA A 118 26.78 -5.21 14.37
CA ALA A 118 25.60 -5.98 14.76
C ALA A 118 24.31 -5.32 14.27
N GLY A 119 24.18 -4.00 14.43
CA GLY A 119 23.05 -3.24 13.92
C GLY A 119 22.84 -3.42 12.42
N LEU A 120 23.93 -3.38 11.64
CA LEU A 120 23.86 -3.55 10.18
C LEU A 120 23.49 -4.99 9.79
N LEU A 121 24.10 -6.00 10.41
CA LEU A 121 23.78 -7.42 10.17
C LEU A 121 22.33 -7.77 10.53
N LEU A 122 21.85 -7.31 11.69
CA LEU A 122 20.47 -7.50 12.12
C LEU A 122 19.50 -6.76 11.21
N GLY A 123 19.80 -5.52 10.83
CA GLY A 123 18.99 -4.75 9.88
C GLY A 123 18.87 -5.44 8.52
N MET A 124 19.96 -6.01 8.01
CA MET A 124 19.95 -6.81 6.78
C MET A 124 19.07 -8.06 6.90
N ALA A 125 19.22 -8.85 7.97
CA ALA A 125 18.41 -10.04 8.21
C ALA A 125 16.91 -9.68 8.28
N MET A 126 16.59 -8.58 8.94
CA MET A 126 15.23 -8.05 9.06
C MET A 126 14.65 -7.55 7.73
N ALA A 127 15.46 -6.90 6.88
CA ALA A 127 15.05 -6.53 5.53
C ALA A 127 14.75 -7.76 4.67
N VAL A 128 15.57 -8.81 4.75
CA VAL A 128 15.32 -10.09 4.05
C VAL A 128 14.03 -10.73 4.55
N LEU A 129 13.84 -10.82 5.86
CA LEU A 129 12.59 -11.34 6.45
C LEU A 129 11.36 -10.55 6.00
N CYS A 130 11.49 -9.23 5.83
CA CYS A 130 10.41 -8.39 5.33
C CYS A 130 10.05 -8.78 3.88
N VAL A 131 11.02 -8.78 2.97
CA VAL A 131 10.79 -9.05 1.53
C VAL A 131 10.27 -10.46 1.28
N PHE A 132 10.78 -11.45 2.01
CA PHE A 132 10.40 -12.86 1.80
C PHE A 132 9.21 -13.32 2.65
N ASN A 133 8.58 -12.43 3.41
CA ASN A 133 7.32 -12.73 4.09
C ASN A 133 6.18 -12.89 3.06
N SER A 134 5.35 -13.93 3.15
CA SER A 134 4.28 -14.18 2.18
C SER A 134 3.28 -13.02 2.07
N HIS A 135 2.89 -12.44 3.19
CA HIS A 135 1.91 -11.35 3.22
C HIS A 135 2.48 -10.11 2.54
N VAL A 136 3.73 -9.79 2.82
CA VAL A 136 4.45 -8.68 2.22
C VAL A 136 4.67 -8.92 0.72
N ASP A 137 5.19 -10.08 0.30
CA ASP A 137 5.33 -10.42 -1.12
C ASP A 137 3.97 -10.45 -1.84
N GLY A 138 2.88 -10.73 -1.14
CA GLY A 138 1.51 -10.63 -1.67
C GLY A 138 1.07 -9.20 -1.94
N ALA A 139 1.36 -8.25 -1.05
CA ALA A 139 0.87 -6.87 -1.14
C ALA A 139 1.84 -5.87 -1.81
N ILE A 140 3.15 -6.07 -1.70
CA ILE A 140 4.18 -5.12 -2.15
C ILE A 140 4.10 -4.83 -3.65
N GLY A 141 4.33 -3.58 -4.04
CA GLY A 141 4.58 -3.23 -5.43
C GLY A 141 3.35 -3.24 -6.33
N PHE A 142 2.13 -3.32 -5.77
CA PHE A 142 0.96 -2.83 -6.48
C PHE A 142 0.97 -1.30 -6.50
N ALA A 143 0.35 -0.67 -7.49
CA ALA A 143 0.20 0.79 -7.57
C ALA A 143 -0.85 1.33 -6.58
N LEU A 144 -0.63 1.09 -5.29
CA LEU A 144 -1.52 1.44 -4.17
C LEU A 144 -0.83 2.40 -3.19
N ASN A 145 -1.63 3.07 -2.37
CA ASN A 145 -1.18 4.04 -1.37
C ASN A 145 -0.47 3.43 -0.15
N GLN A 146 -0.56 2.11 0.05
CA GLN A 146 -0.10 1.44 1.28
C GLN A 146 1.41 1.58 1.50
N ASP A 147 2.23 1.34 0.48
CA ASP A 147 3.69 1.38 0.58
C ASP A 147 4.19 2.79 0.93
N PHE A 148 3.54 3.81 0.39
CA PHE A 148 3.80 5.21 0.74
C PHE A 148 3.50 5.53 2.20
N VAL A 149 2.39 5.02 2.74
CA VAL A 149 1.99 5.21 4.13
C VAL A 149 3.02 4.55 5.05
N ILE A 150 3.42 3.31 4.74
CA ILE A 150 4.44 2.58 5.50
C ILE A 150 5.75 3.36 5.50
N LEU A 151 6.20 3.81 4.32
CA LEU A 151 7.41 4.62 4.19
C LEU A 151 7.35 5.88 5.05
N CYS A 152 6.27 6.65 4.96
CA CYS A 152 6.12 7.90 5.72
C CYS A 152 6.21 7.66 7.23
N ILE A 153 5.59 6.59 7.73
CA ILE A 153 5.62 6.24 9.16
C ILE A 153 7.01 5.73 9.58
N LEU A 154 7.67 4.90 8.76
CA LEU A 154 9.02 4.39 9.08
C LEU A 154 10.08 5.50 9.07
N VAL A 155 10.04 6.40 8.09
CA VAL A 155 10.93 7.56 8.06
C VAL A 155 10.64 8.49 9.23
N SER A 156 9.36 8.70 9.57
CA SER A 156 8.97 9.46 10.77
C SER A 156 9.53 8.85 12.05
N PHE A 157 9.43 7.52 12.18
CA PHE A 157 10.03 6.80 13.29
C PHE A 157 11.55 6.95 13.31
N TRP A 158 12.22 6.81 12.18
CA TRP A 158 13.68 6.97 12.07
C TRP A 158 14.15 8.39 12.41
N LEU A 159 13.40 9.40 11.97
CA LEU A 159 13.63 10.80 12.35
C LEU A 159 13.45 10.98 13.86
N PHE A 160 12.40 10.41 14.45
CA PHE A 160 12.15 10.42 15.89
C PHE A 160 13.31 9.84 16.70
N LEU A 161 13.87 8.71 16.26
CA LEU A 161 15.05 8.09 16.88
C LEU A 161 16.28 9.00 16.88
N SER A 162 16.35 9.92 15.92
CA SER A 162 17.50 10.78 15.70
C SER A 162 17.32 12.16 16.32
N ILE A 163 16.20 12.46 16.99
CA ILE A 163 15.97 13.81 17.55
C ILE A 163 16.99 14.09 18.66
N ASP A 164 17.76 15.17 18.47
CA ASP A 164 18.54 15.82 19.51
C ASP A 164 17.88 17.18 19.77
N PHE A 165 17.24 17.31 20.92
CA PHE A 165 16.47 18.52 21.29
C PHE A 165 17.36 19.74 21.48
N ASN A 166 18.67 19.55 21.68
CA ASN A 166 19.61 20.62 21.98
C ASN A 166 20.15 21.26 20.70
N ARG A 167 19.82 20.70 19.53
CA ARG A 167 20.23 21.23 18.22
C ARG A 167 19.04 21.75 17.44
N TRP A 168 19.27 22.82 16.67
CA TRP A 168 18.27 23.37 15.74
C TRP A 168 17.73 22.33 14.76
N THR A 169 18.58 21.39 14.34
CA THR A 169 18.20 20.27 13.47
C THR A 169 17.10 19.39 14.07
N GLY A 170 16.95 19.36 15.39
CA GLY A 170 15.87 18.63 16.07
C GLY A 170 14.49 19.20 15.73
N TYR A 171 14.34 20.52 15.68
CA TYR A 171 13.09 21.16 15.28
C TYR A 171 12.72 20.82 13.84
N LEU A 172 13.66 20.94 12.90
CA LEU A 172 13.43 20.57 11.50
C LEU A 172 12.99 19.10 11.35
N ARG A 173 13.59 18.19 12.13
CA ARG A 173 13.18 16.78 12.16
C ARG A 173 11.75 16.59 12.67
N ILE A 174 11.33 17.32 13.70
CA ILE A 174 9.96 17.28 14.23
C ILE A 174 8.95 17.81 13.20
N GLY A 175 9.28 18.92 12.52
CA GLY A 175 8.46 19.45 11.44
C GLY A 175 8.32 18.46 10.28
N ALA A 176 9.45 17.90 9.80
CA ALA A 176 9.46 16.90 8.73
C ALA A 176 8.69 15.63 9.11
N MET A 177 8.84 15.15 10.35
CA MET A 177 8.08 14.02 10.89
C MET A 177 6.57 14.31 10.87
N SER A 178 6.15 15.51 11.28
CA SER A 178 4.73 15.87 11.26
C SER A 178 4.16 15.99 9.84
N ILE A 179 4.94 16.53 8.90
CA ILE A 179 4.60 16.58 7.47
C ILE A 179 4.39 15.16 6.94
N LEU A 180 5.33 14.25 7.20
CA LEU A 180 5.25 12.86 6.73
C LEU A 180 4.06 12.11 7.34
N LEU A 181 3.80 12.27 8.64
CA LEU A 181 2.65 11.63 9.30
C LEU A 181 1.33 12.18 8.79
N THR A 182 1.23 13.50 8.55
CA THR A 182 0.04 14.12 7.97
C THR A 182 -0.17 13.63 6.54
N LEU A 183 0.90 13.54 5.75
CA LEU A 183 0.85 12.97 4.41
C LEU A 183 0.36 11.51 4.45
N ALA A 184 0.86 10.71 5.39
CA ALA A 184 0.38 9.34 5.61
C ALA A 184 -1.12 9.31 5.93
N SER A 185 -1.61 10.19 6.81
CA SER A 185 -3.05 10.31 7.13
C SER A 185 -3.89 10.75 5.94
N CYS A 186 -3.37 11.64 5.10
CA CYS A 186 -4.03 12.09 3.89
C CYS A 186 -3.82 11.16 2.68
N LEU A 187 -3.05 10.09 2.83
CA LEU A 187 -2.99 8.95 1.90
C LEU A 187 -3.94 7.85 2.37
N HIS A 188 -3.97 7.59 3.67
CA HIS A 188 -4.81 6.58 4.29
C HIS A 188 -5.25 7.05 5.70
N PHE A 189 -6.55 7.28 5.86
CA PHE A 189 -7.11 7.93 7.05
C PHE A 189 -6.68 7.31 8.39
N THR A 190 -6.60 5.98 8.45
CA THR A 190 -6.25 5.25 9.68
C THR A 190 -4.86 5.60 10.22
N ALA A 191 -3.96 6.14 9.40
CA ALA A 191 -2.65 6.61 9.85
C ALA A 191 -2.75 7.81 10.82
N VAL A 192 -3.91 8.48 10.94
CA VAL A 192 -4.15 9.53 11.94
C VAL A 192 -3.93 9.03 13.37
N PHE A 193 -4.26 7.76 13.65
CA PHE A 193 -4.02 7.17 14.98
C PHE A 193 -2.52 7.07 15.28
N ILE A 194 -1.71 6.78 14.27
CA ILE A 194 -0.25 6.79 14.38
C ILE A 194 0.26 8.22 14.56
N GLN A 195 -0.26 9.20 13.82
CA GLN A 195 0.10 10.60 14.01
C GLN A 195 -0.18 11.09 15.45
N VAL A 196 -1.35 10.74 16.00
CA VAL A 196 -1.71 11.04 17.39
C VAL A 196 -0.77 10.33 18.37
N LEU A 197 -0.39 9.07 18.11
CA LEU A 197 0.58 8.35 18.93
C LEU A 197 1.92 9.08 18.99
N PHE A 198 2.46 9.53 17.84
CA PHE A 198 3.71 10.29 17.80
C PHE A 198 3.59 11.63 18.54
N PHE A 199 2.46 12.31 18.41
CA PHE A 199 2.19 13.55 19.16
C PHE A 199 2.21 13.30 20.67
N VAL A 200 1.54 12.25 21.15
CA VAL A 200 1.56 11.86 22.57
C VAL A 200 2.97 11.51 23.03
N MET A 201 3.75 10.79 22.23
CA MET A 201 5.14 10.46 22.58
C MET A 201 6.03 11.70 22.68
N LEU A 202 5.87 12.67 21.78
CA LEU A 202 6.55 13.97 21.87
C LEU A 202 6.17 14.74 23.14
N LEU A 203 4.90 14.67 23.56
CA LEU A 203 4.46 15.32 24.79
C LEU A 203 5.04 14.64 26.03
N ILE A 204 5.18 13.31 26.04
CA ILE A 204 5.74 12.55 27.18
C ILE A 204 7.27 12.73 27.28
N GLN A 205 7.93 13.00 26.15
CA GLN A 205 9.38 13.16 26.11
C GLN A 205 9.85 14.33 26.99
N ARG A 206 10.81 14.05 27.88
CA ARG A 206 11.39 15.06 28.78
C ARG A 206 12.12 16.12 27.95
N ALA A 207 11.57 17.32 27.91
CA ALA A 207 12.27 18.51 27.42
C ALA A 207 13.00 19.19 28.59
N GLU A 208 14.11 19.88 28.31
CA GLU A 208 14.88 20.59 29.34
C GLU A 208 14.09 21.77 29.92
N SER A 209 13.17 22.35 29.13
CA SER A 209 12.29 23.45 29.57
C SER A 209 10.88 23.37 28.97
N GLY A 210 9.91 23.94 29.68
CA GLY A 210 8.53 24.06 29.19
C GLY A 210 8.43 24.88 27.89
N ARG A 211 9.30 25.88 27.71
CA ARG A 211 9.38 26.68 26.47
C ARG A 211 9.82 25.83 25.28
N GLN A 212 10.81 24.95 25.47
CA GLN A 212 11.26 24.04 24.42
C GLN A 212 10.14 23.06 24.04
N ARG A 213 9.42 22.51 25.03
CA ARG A 213 8.25 21.65 24.81
C ARG A 213 7.14 22.36 24.04
N CYS A 214 6.86 23.63 24.36
CA CYS A 214 5.87 24.42 23.64
C CYS A 214 6.30 24.63 22.17
N LYS A 215 7.57 24.97 21.92
CA LYS A 215 8.11 25.13 20.55
C LYS A 215 8.03 23.84 19.72
N THR A 216 8.43 22.71 20.29
CA THR A 216 8.37 21.42 19.58
C THR A 216 6.93 21.00 19.27
N THR A 217 6.03 21.16 20.24
CA THR A 217 4.60 20.89 20.08
C THR A 217 3.99 21.79 19.01
N LEU A 218 4.28 23.09 19.07
CA LEU A 218 3.78 24.07 18.10
C LEU A 218 4.26 23.75 16.69
N LEU A 219 5.54 23.41 16.53
CA LEU A 219 6.08 23.05 15.22
C LEU A 219 5.45 21.77 14.67
N PHE A 220 5.20 20.77 15.51
CA PHE A 220 4.49 19.56 15.13
C PHE A 220 3.05 19.87 14.70
N LEU A 221 2.39 20.89 15.27
CA LEU A 221 1.01 21.26 14.92
C LEU A 221 0.90 22.18 13.70
N ILE A 222 1.89 23.06 13.47
CA ILE A 222 1.89 23.99 12.34
C ILE A 222 2.29 23.29 11.04
N ALA A 223 3.29 22.40 11.08
CA ALA A 223 3.78 21.68 9.91
C ALA A 223 2.68 20.96 9.08
N PRO A 224 1.70 20.26 9.69
CA PRO A 224 0.55 19.66 9.00
C PRO A 224 -0.27 20.62 8.16
N VAL A 225 -0.37 21.90 8.54
CA VAL A 225 -1.26 22.86 7.88
C VAL A 225 -0.97 22.95 6.39
N ILE A 226 0.31 22.91 6.00
CA ILE A 226 0.75 22.97 4.59
C ILE A 226 0.22 21.76 3.80
N ILE A 227 0.30 20.57 4.38
CA ILE A 227 -0.19 19.33 3.76
C ILE A 227 -1.72 19.27 3.78
N LEU A 228 -2.38 19.89 4.75
CA LEU A 228 -3.84 19.93 4.78
C LEU A 228 -4.44 20.91 3.77
N LEU A 229 -3.68 21.85 3.21
CA LEU A 229 -4.18 22.83 2.23
C LEU A 229 -4.85 22.15 1.03
N LEU A 230 -4.24 21.11 0.47
CA LEU A 230 -4.78 20.39 -0.70
C LEU A 230 -6.11 19.67 -0.41
N PRO A 231 -6.22 18.77 0.59
CA PRO A 231 -7.48 18.11 0.89
C PRO A 231 -8.55 19.10 1.37
N ILE A 232 -8.19 20.16 2.10
CA ILE A 232 -9.13 21.22 2.49
C ILE A 232 -9.65 21.94 1.25
N TRP A 233 -8.78 22.30 0.31
CA TRP A 233 -9.19 22.93 -0.95
C TRP A 233 -10.17 22.06 -1.74
N ILE A 234 -9.89 20.77 -1.87
CA ILE A 234 -10.79 19.80 -2.55
C ILE A 234 -12.13 19.69 -1.81
N MET A 235 -12.09 19.65 -0.48
CA MET A 235 -13.29 19.62 0.35
C MET A 235 -14.12 20.89 0.17
N ILE A 236 -13.51 22.08 0.05
CA ILE A 236 -14.22 23.34 -0.20
C ILE A 236 -14.89 23.34 -1.58
N GLN A 237 -14.20 22.81 -2.60
CA GLN A 237 -14.71 22.79 -3.98
C GLN A 237 -15.92 21.87 -4.17
N SER A 238 -15.98 20.75 -3.44
CA SER A 238 -17.09 19.79 -3.55
C SER A 238 -17.35 19.07 -2.22
N PRO A 239 -17.88 19.74 -1.18
CA PRO A 239 -17.93 19.21 0.18
C PRO A 239 -18.80 17.96 0.30
N ARG A 240 -19.97 17.96 -0.36
CA ARG A 240 -20.89 16.81 -0.36
C ARG A 240 -20.26 15.62 -1.08
N ALA A 241 -19.68 15.83 -2.26
CA ALA A 241 -19.07 14.76 -3.03
C ALA A 241 -17.84 14.18 -2.32
N PHE A 242 -17.01 15.04 -1.71
CA PHE A 242 -15.89 14.64 -0.87
C PHE A 242 -16.36 13.75 0.28
N PHE A 243 -17.36 14.19 1.05
CA PHE A 243 -17.84 13.44 2.21
C PHE A 243 -18.42 12.07 1.81
N ILE A 244 -19.19 12.03 0.71
CA ILE A 244 -19.75 10.77 0.21
C ILE A 244 -18.63 9.81 -0.21
N ASN A 245 -17.66 10.26 -1.01
CA ASN A 245 -16.59 9.39 -1.51
C ASN A 245 -15.63 8.91 -0.42
N VAL A 246 -15.26 9.78 0.53
CA VAL A 246 -14.24 9.51 1.54
C VAL A 246 -14.79 8.78 2.77
N PHE A 247 -16.04 9.06 3.18
CA PHE A 247 -16.61 8.50 4.40
C PHE A 247 -17.80 7.58 4.14
N GLU A 248 -18.79 8.03 3.36
CA GLU A 248 -20.02 7.25 3.21
C GLU A 248 -19.86 6.01 2.34
N MET A 249 -19.15 6.10 1.21
CA MET A 249 -18.88 4.95 0.33
C MET A 249 -18.11 3.84 1.05
N PRO A 250 -17.01 4.11 1.78
CA PRO A 250 -16.39 3.08 2.61
C PRO A 250 -17.35 2.52 3.67
N MET A 251 -18.16 3.34 4.33
CA MET A 251 -19.17 2.86 5.28
C MET A 251 -20.20 1.93 4.60
N LEU A 252 -20.68 2.27 3.40
CA LEU A 252 -21.58 1.43 2.62
C LEU A 252 -20.91 0.13 2.20
N LYS A 253 -19.62 0.16 1.83
CA LYS A 253 -18.81 -1.03 1.58
C LYS A 253 -18.74 -1.92 2.82
N VAL A 254 -18.46 -1.35 3.99
CA VAL A 254 -18.47 -2.07 5.28
C VAL A 254 -19.83 -2.72 5.54
N GLN A 255 -20.92 -1.98 5.35
CA GLN A 255 -22.28 -2.51 5.56
C GLN A 255 -22.60 -3.65 4.58
N MET A 256 -22.19 -3.51 3.32
CA MET A 256 -22.37 -4.54 2.31
C MET A 256 -21.57 -5.81 2.65
N VAL A 257 -20.29 -5.65 2.99
CA VAL A 257 -19.43 -6.75 3.43
C VAL A 257 -20.01 -7.40 4.68
N ARG A 258 -20.49 -6.63 5.66
CA ARG A 258 -21.13 -7.17 6.87
C ARG A 258 -22.41 -7.94 6.54
N LYS A 259 -23.27 -7.44 5.65
CA LYS A 259 -24.47 -8.18 5.21
C LYS A 259 -24.09 -9.50 4.53
N MET A 260 -23.06 -9.50 3.69
CA MET A 260 -22.55 -10.72 3.06
C MET A 260 -21.94 -11.68 4.07
N GLN A 261 -21.14 -11.17 5.01
CA GLN A 261 -20.54 -11.91 6.11
C GLN A 261 -21.59 -12.54 7.03
N LEU A 262 -22.66 -11.82 7.35
CA LEU A 262 -23.80 -12.34 8.12
C LEU A 262 -24.52 -13.46 7.36
N MET A 263 -24.68 -13.34 6.03
CA MET A 263 -25.25 -14.41 5.21
C MET A 263 -24.35 -15.66 5.16
N VAL A 264 -23.03 -15.49 5.30
CA VAL A 264 -22.04 -16.60 5.35
C VAL A 264 -21.79 -17.07 6.79
N GLY A 265 -22.38 -16.43 7.80
CA GLY A 265 -22.24 -16.79 9.21
C GLY A 265 -20.89 -16.42 9.85
N THR A 266 -20.10 -15.50 9.27
CA THR A 266 -18.77 -15.19 9.82
C THR A 266 -18.86 -14.38 11.12
N THR A 267 -18.34 -14.95 12.20
CA THR A 267 -18.27 -14.41 13.55
C THR A 267 -16.95 -13.66 13.81
N VAL A 268 -16.83 -12.99 14.96
CA VAL A 268 -15.54 -12.44 15.45
C VAL A 268 -14.50 -13.56 15.61
N PHE A 269 -14.94 -14.76 15.99
CA PHE A 269 -14.08 -15.94 16.09
C PHE A 269 -13.47 -16.31 14.73
N ASP A 270 -14.21 -16.19 13.63
CA ASP A 270 -13.66 -16.44 12.28
C ASP A 270 -12.58 -15.43 11.87
N LYS A 271 -12.67 -14.17 12.36
CA LYS A 271 -11.59 -13.21 12.17
C LYS A 271 -10.33 -13.62 12.93
N PHE A 272 -10.46 -14.03 14.19
CA PHE A 272 -9.33 -14.54 14.97
C PHE A 272 -8.74 -15.81 14.35
N ALA A 273 -9.58 -16.72 13.87
CA ALA A 273 -9.14 -17.91 13.15
C ALA A 273 -8.35 -17.53 11.89
N ARG A 274 -8.83 -16.55 11.11
CA ARG A 274 -8.09 -16.05 9.93
C ARG A 274 -6.76 -15.38 10.31
N ILE A 275 -6.72 -14.60 11.40
CA ILE A 275 -5.47 -14.03 11.92
C ILE A 275 -4.51 -15.17 12.26
N LEU A 276 -5.00 -16.18 12.97
CA LEU A 276 -4.20 -17.33 13.34
C LEU A 276 -3.69 -18.06 12.09
N THR A 277 -4.54 -18.29 11.08
CA THR A 277 -4.13 -18.89 9.79
C THR A 277 -3.08 -18.05 9.07
N CYS A 278 -3.20 -16.71 9.09
CA CYS A 278 -2.19 -15.83 8.49
C CYS A 278 -0.86 -15.90 9.25
N VAL A 279 -0.91 -15.95 10.58
CA VAL A 279 0.26 -16.05 11.46
C VAL A 279 0.93 -17.42 11.35
N THR A 280 0.15 -18.49 11.19
CA THR A 280 0.66 -19.88 11.11
C THR A 280 0.98 -20.33 9.69
N GLU A 281 0.70 -19.51 8.68
CA GLU A 281 1.10 -19.79 7.31
C GLU A 281 2.62 -20.05 7.28
N PRO A 282 3.11 -21.17 6.72
CA PRO A 282 4.53 -21.57 6.80
C PRO A 282 5.51 -20.49 6.33
N ARG A 283 5.07 -19.62 5.41
CA ARG A 283 5.85 -18.51 4.86
C ARG A 283 5.74 -17.22 5.67
N GLY A 284 4.68 -17.07 6.47
CA GLY A 284 4.38 -15.88 7.28
C GLY A 284 4.81 -15.99 8.75
N ILE A 285 5.09 -17.20 9.25
CA ILE A 285 5.31 -17.48 10.68
C ILE A 285 6.62 -16.94 11.27
N PHE A 286 7.64 -16.71 10.44
CA PHE A 286 9.01 -16.44 10.93
C PHE A 286 9.13 -15.20 11.83
N PRO A 287 8.53 -14.02 11.53
CA PRO A 287 8.53 -12.89 12.46
C PRO A 287 7.88 -13.22 13.80
N PHE A 288 6.81 -14.02 13.82
CA PHE A 288 6.12 -14.42 15.04
C PHE A 288 6.95 -15.39 15.89
N LEU A 289 7.65 -16.33 15.25
CA LEU A 289 8.58 -17.23 15.93
C LEU A 289 9.71 -16.44 16.62
N ILE A 290 10.26 -15.44 15.93
CA ILE A 290 11.26 -14.52 16.50
C ILE A 290 10.65 -13.74 17.68
N ALA A 291 9.43 -13.22 17.54
CA ALA A 291 8.74 -12.50 18.62
C ALA A 291 8.56 -13.37 19.87
N ILE A 292 8.10 -14.62 19.71
CA ILE A 292 7.94 -15.59 20.81
C ILE A 292 9.30 -15.90 21.45
N CYS A 293 10.33 -16.17 20.64
CA CYS A 293 11.67 -16.44 21.11
C CYS A 293 12.24 -15.27 21.93
N LEU A 294 12.12 -14.05 21.42
CA LEU A 294 12.51 -12.82 22.12
C LEU A 294 11.76 -12.66 23.44
N PHE A 295 10.44 -12.85 23.43
CA PHE A 295 9.61 -12.75 24.62
C PHE A 295 10.05 -13.74 25.71
N VAL A 296 10.21 -15.03 25.36
CA VAL A 296 10.67 -16.07 26.29
C VAL A 296 12.05 -15.75 26.84
N LEU A 297 13.01 -15.35 26.00
CA LEU A 297 14.37 -15.08 26.45
C LEU A 297 14.48 -13.82 27.31
N ILE A 298 13.64 -12.80 27.06
CA ILE A 298 13.54 -11.62 27.93
C ILE A 298 12.93 -12.00 29.28
N LEU A 299 11.90 -12.86 29.30
CA LEU A 299 11.31 -13.37 30.55
C LEU A 299 12.31 -14.19 31.37
N LEU A 300 13.10 -15.06 30.72
CA LEU A 300 14.15 -15.84 31.38
C LEU A 300 15.32 -14.96 31.83
N GLY A 301 15.61 -13.90 31.08
CA GLY A 301 16.67 -12.95 31.37
C GLY A 301 16.30 -11.84 32.38
N ARG A 302 15.17 -11.96 33.10
CA ARG A 302 14.60 -10.95 34.03
C ARG A 302 15.63 -10.40 35.03
N ARG A 303 16.35 -9.36 34.61
CA ARG A 303 17.04 -8.37 35.45
C ARG A 303 16.33 -7.03 35.26
N LYS A 304 16.54 -6.07 36.18
CA LYS A 304 15.94 -4.72 36.08
C LYS A 304 16.14 -4.16 34.66
N LEU A 305 15.04 -3.98 33.93
CA LEU A 305 15.00 -3.50 32.54
C LEU A 305 15.32 -2.00 32.52
N GLU A 306 16.61 -1.66 32.57
CA GLU A 306 17.05 -0.29 32.32
C GLU A 306 17.16 -0.05 30.81
N LEU A 307 16.02 0.20 30.18
CA LEU A 307 15.95 0.63 28.79
C LEU A 307 16.34 2.10 28.70
N SER A 308 17.56 2.37 28.25
CA SER A 308 18.11 3.73 28.08
C SER A 308 17.26 4.64 27.17
N ASN A 309 16.33 4.07 26.39
CA ASN A 309 15.41 4.78 25.48
C ASN A 309 13.99 4.19 25.56
N LEU A 310 13.40 4.14 26.77
CA LEU A 310 12.07 3.55 26.99
C LEU A 310 10.99 4.10 26.03
N ILE A 311 10.94 5.41 25.82
CA ILE A 311 9.94 6.05 24.95
C ILE A 311 10.00 5.50 23.53
N ASN A 312 11.20 5.37 22.96
CA ASN A 312 11.36 4.88 21.59
C ASN A 312 10.98 3.38 21.49
N ALA A 313 11.28 2.59 22.52
CA ALA A 313 10.89 1.19 22.59
C ALA A 313 9.37 1.03 22.69
N VAL A 314 8.72 1.84 23.52
CA VAL A 314 7.25 1.89 23.66
C VAL A 314 6.61 2.30 22.33
N LEU A 315 7.14 3.32 21.65
CA LEU A 315 6.65 3.74 20.34
C LEU A 315 6.80 2.61 19.30
N ALA A 316 7.96 1.96 19.23
CA ALA A 316 8.21 0.84 18.33
C ALA A 316 7.24 -0.34 18.55
N PHE A 317 6.81 -0.56 19.80
CA PHE A 317 5.83 -1.58 20.17
C PHE A 317 4.38 -1.15 19.88
N LEU A 318 4.02 0.11 20.16
CA LEU A 318 2.64 0.58 20.02
C LEU A 318 2.22 0.76 18.56
N ILE A 319 3.13 1.09 17.64
CA ILE A 319 2.81 1.21 16.21
C ILE A 319 2.18 -0.09 15.65
N PRO A 320 2.83 -1.27 15.74
CA PRO A 320 2.22 -2.51 15.25
C PRO A 320 0.95 -2.89 16.02
N VAL A 321 0.85 -2.58 17.33
CA VAL A 321 -0.38 -2.83 18.11
C VAL A 321 -1.56 -2.01 17.55
N ILE A 322 -1.36 -0.73 17.23
CA ILE A 322 -2.42 0.10 16.64
C ILE A 322 -2.83 -0.45 15.27
N PHE A 323 -1.87 -0.83 14.42
CA PHE A 323 -2.20 -1.45 13.12
C PHE A 323 -2.94 -2.79 13.26
N LEU A 324 -2.60 -3.59 14.26
CA LEU A 324 -3.32 -4.83 14.56
C LEU A 324 -4.78 -4.54 14.99
N ILE A 325 -4.99 -3.53 15.85
CA ILE A 325 -6.33 -3.09 16.25
C ILE A 325 -7.12 -2.62 15.01
N ILE A 326 -6.50 -1.80 14.15
CA ILE A 326 -7.11 -1.34 12.90
C ILE A 326 -7.49 -2.55 12.02
N ALA A 327 -6.60 -3.53 11.86
CA ALA A 327 -6.85 -4.73 11.06
C ALA A 327 -8.01 -5.58 11.61
N ILE A 328 -8.12 -5.73 12.94
CA ILE A 328 -9.23 -6.46 13.58
C ILE A 328 -10.56 -5.72 13.39
N CYS A 329 -10.55 -4.40 13.58
CA CYS A 329 -11.72 -3.54 13.42
C CYS A 329 -12.15 -3.41 11.96
N SER A 330 -11.21 -3.53 11.01
CA SER A 330 -11.53 -3.46 9.58
C SER A 330 -12.38 -4.67 9.15
N PRO A 331 -13.46 -4.46 8.38
CA PRO A 331 -14.25 -5.54 7.79
C PRO A 331 -13.61 -6.10 6.51
N GLU A 332 -12.58 -5.45 5.98
CA GLU A 332 -11.92 -5.79 4.73
C GLU A 332 -10.96 -6.99 4.87
N VAL A 333 -10.34 -7.38 3.75
CA VAL A 333 -9.46 -8.53 3.63
C VAL A 333 -8.33 -8.42 4.65
N LEU A 334 -8.42 -9.23 5.71
CA LEU A 334 -7.45 -9.27 6.81
C LEU A 334 -6.00 -9.39 6.31
N TYR A 335 -5.81 -10.10 5.19
CA TYR A 335 -4.51 -10.36 4.56
C TYR A 335 -3.74 -9.08 4.16
N GLU A 336 -4.40 -8.13 3.48
CA GLU A 336 -3.75 -6.88 3.03
C GLU A 336 -3.34 -6.01 4.21
N ASN A 337 -4.22 -5.88 5.21
CA ASN A 337 -3.92 -5.13 6.43
C ASN A 337 -2.79 -5.79 7.25
N PHE A 338 -2.64 -7.12 7.15
CA PHE A 338 -1.53 -7.84 7.76
C PHE A 338 -0.19 -7.52 7.11
N ALA A 339 -0.16 -7.34 5.78
CA ALA A 339 1.08 -6.98 5.08
C ALA A 339 1.64 -5.63 5.57
N ILE A 340 0.77 -4.63 5.78
CA ILE A 340 1.14 -3.32 6.35
C ILE A 340 1.77 -3.45 7.75
N LEU A 341 1.34 -4.43 8.54
CA LEU A 341 1.79 -4.65 9.91
C LEU A 341 3.23 -5.20 9.99
N ILE A 342 3.66 -6.00 9.01
CA ILE A 342 4.93 -6.75 9.08
C ILE A 342 6.17 -5.84 9.21
N PRO A 343 6.35 -4.77 8.40
CA PRO A 343 7.48 -3.85 8.58
C PRO A 343 7.56 -3.27 9.99
N PHE A 344 6.41 -3.00 10.62
CA PHE A 344 6.35 -2.45 11.98
C PHE A 344 6.64 -3.48 13.06
N ILE A 345 6.20 -4.74 12.89
CA ILE A 345 6.63 -5.85 13.75
C ILE A 345 8.16 -6.00 13.68
N ILE A 346 8.72 -5.98 12.48
CA ILE A 346 10.16 -6.16 12.26
C ILE A 346 10.99 -5.07 12.96
N ILE A 347 10.63 -3.79 12.80
CA ILE A 347 11.37 -2.71 13.49
C ILE A 347 11.18 -2.75 15.01
N SER A 348 10.08 -3.30 15.51
CA SER A 348 9.85 -3.47 16.96
C SER A 348 10.89 -4.39 17.60
N PHE A 349 11.49 -5.32 16.84
CA PHE A 349 12.51 -6.23 17.33
C PHE A 349 13.85 -5.55 17.63
N ALA A 350 14.09 -4.33 17.15
CA ALA A 350 15.36 -3.64 17.36
C ALA A 350 15.69 -3.43 18.85
N TYR A 351 14.70 -3.06 19.67
CA TYR A 351 14.87 -2.81 21.11
C TYR A 351 15.08 -4.07 21.96
N PRO A 352 14.26 -5.14 21.85
CA PRO A 352 14.51 -6.37 22.58
C PRO A 352 15.85 -7.01 22.20
N LEU A 353 16.24 -6.95 20.92
CA LEU A 353 17.57 -7.41 20.49
C LEU A 353 18.70 -6.56 21.09
N LEU A 354 18.55 -5.24 21.14
CA LEU A 354 19.54 -4.35 21.76
C LEU A 354 19.66 -4.64 23.26
N TYR A 355 18.54 -4.87 23.94
CA TYR A 355 18.52 -5.23 25.35
C TYR A 355 19.32 -6.51 25.62
N LEU A 356 19.05 -7.59 24.85
CA LEU A 356 19.81 -8.84 24.97
C LEU A 356 21.30 -8.65 24.68
N ARG A 357 21.65 -7.80 23.69
CA ARG A 357 23.05 -7.46 23.39
C ARG A 357 23.74 -6.73 24.54
N LYS A 358 23.07 -5.81 25.24
CA LYS A 358 23.64 -5.09 26.39
C LYS A 358 23.86 -6.00 27.60
N LEU A 359 22.99 -6.99 27.81
CA LEU A 359 23.14 -7.98 28.90
C LEU A 359 24.45 -8.79 28.81
N GLU A 360 24.99 -9.00 27.60
CA GLU A 360 26.23 -9.77 27.38
C GLU A 360 27.46 -9.22 28.10
N THR A 361 27.47 -7.94 28.47
CA THR A 361 28.61 -7.33 29.19
C THR A 361 28.81 -7.87 30.62
N LYS A 362 27.84 -8.60 31.20
CA LYS A 362 27.89 -9.07 32.61
C LYS A 362 27.67 -10.59 32.80
N SER A 363 27.35 -11.38 31.78
CA SER A 363 27.03 -12.84 31.84
C SER A 363 27.05 -13.44 30.43
N PRO A 364 27.31 -14.76 30.21
CA PRO A 364 27.92 -15.25 28.99
C PRO A 364 27.00 -15.12 27.78
N TYR A 365 27.62 -14.81 26.63
CA TYR A 365 27.20 -14.73 25.22
C TYR A 365 26.07 -15.64 24.69
N ARG A 366 25.45 -16.49 25.51
CA ARG A 366 24.50 -17.51 25.09
C ARG A 366 23.18 -16.94 24.59
N LEU A 367 22.54 -16.01 25.30
CA LEU A 367 21.17 -15.56 24.96
C LEU A 367 21.10 -14.82 23.62
N PHE A 368 21.91 -13.78 23.43
CA PHE A 368 21.93 -13.02 22.18
C PHE A 368 22.46 -13.86 21.01
N ARG A 369 23.42 -14.77 21.24
CA ARG A 369 23.84 -15.76 20.25
C ARG A 369 22.70 -16.70 19.85
N THR A 370 21.94 -17.22 20.81
CA THR A 370 20.77 -18.08 20.52
C THR A 370 19.76 -17.33 19.65
N VAL A 371 19.40 -16.09 20.01
CA VAL A 371 18.48 -15.30 19.16
C VAL A 371 19.06 -15.03 17.78
N SER A 372 20.35 -14.73 17.70
CA SER A 372 21.02 -14.50 16.41
C SER A 372 20.99 -15.76 15.54
N ILE A 373 21.19 -16.95 16.11
CA ILE A 373 21.07 -18.23 15.39
C ILE A 373 19.63 -18.45 14.93
N VAL A 374 18.64 -18.24 15.81
CA VAL A 374 17.21 -18.35 15.45
C VAL A 374 16.86 -17.38 14.33
N LEU A 375 17.34 -16.13 14.41
CA LEU A 375 17.12 -15.11 13.39
C LEU A 375 17.73 -15.51 12.05
N ILE A 376 18.98 -16.01 12.04
CA ILE A 376 19.63 -16.50 10.82
C ILE A 376 18.85 -17.67 10.24
N ALA A 377 18.44 -18.64 11.07
CA ALA A 377 17.64 -19.78 10.64
C ALA A 377 16.30 -19.33 10.04
N CYS A 378 15.57 -18.43 10.71
CA CYS A 378 14.32 -17.86 10.21
C CYS A 378 14.53 -17.11 8.89
N THR A 379 15.61 -16.34 8.77
CA THR A 379 15.93 -15.58 7.55
C THR A 379 16.21 -16.51 6.38
N PHE A 380 17.03 -17.55 6.61
CA PHE A 380 17.34 -18.55 5.59
C PHE A 380 16.09 -19.34 5.20
N SER A 381 15.29 -19.76 6.18
CA SER A 381 14.02 -20.46 5.93
C SER A 381 13.01 -19.59 5.17
N ALA A 382 12.94 -18.28 5.42
CA ALA A 382 12.08 -17.37 4.66
C ALA A 382 12.47 -17.33 3.17
N VAL A 383 13.77 -17.20 2.88
CA VAL A 383 14.29 -17.24 1.50
C VAL A 383 14.02 -18.60 0.85
N ALA A 384 14.31 -19.69 1.58
CA ALA A 384 14.09 -21.06 1.10
C ALA A 384 12.60 -21.41 0.88
N SER A 385 11.68 -20.75 1.59
CA SER A 385 10.23 -20.98 1.43
C SER A 385 9.62 -20.27 0.23
N ASN A 386 10.32 -19.28 -0.34
CA ASN A 386 9.88 -18.53 -1.52
C ASN A 386 11.02 -18.32 -2.54
N PRO A 387 11.60 -19.40 -3.09
CA PRO A 387 12.70 -19.32 -4.04
C PRO A 387 12.24 -18.70 -5.38
N PHE A 388 10.94 -18.78 -5.69
CA PHE A 388 10.37 -18.22 -6.90
C PHE A 388 10.55 -16.70 -7.00
N SER A 389 10.55 -15.97 -5.88
CA SER A 389 10.80 -14.52 -5.90
C SER A 389 12.22 -14.18 -6.37
N LEU A 390 13.23 -15.01 -6.07
CA LEU A 390 14.58 -14.87 -6.64
C LEU A 390 14.62 -15.26 -8.12
N LEU A 391 13.95 -16.35 -8.50
CA LEU A 391 13.89 -16.79 -9.91
C LEU A 391 13.23 -15.76 -10.83
N ARG A 392 12.33 -14.91 -10.31
CA ARG A 392 11.72 -13.80 -11.07
C ARG A 392 12.77 -12.78 -11.54
N ILE A 393 13.90 -12.63 -10.85
CA ILE A 393 14.99 -11.70 -11.26
C ILE A 393 15.45 -12.00 -12.69
N ILE A 394 15.50 -13.26 -13.10
CA ILE A 394 15.94 -13.68 -14.44
C ILE A 394 15.04 -13.07 -15.54
N ARG A 395 13.79 -12.72 -15.22
CA ARG A 395 12.84 -12.11 -16.16
C ARG A 395 13.02 -10.60 -16.32
N ILE A 396 13.97 -9.97 -15.63
CA ILE A 396 14.24 -8.52 -15.76
C ILE A 396 14.61 -8.14 -17.20
N SER A 397 15.32 -9.00 -17.91
CA SER A 397 15.72 -8.75 -19.30
C SER A 397 14.59 -8.95 -20.32
N ARG A 398 13.34 -9.20 -19.87
CA ARG A 398 12.18 -9.41 -20.76
C ARG A 398 11.04 -8.43 -20.45
N PRO A 399 11.18 -7.11 -20.73
CA PRO A 399 10.15 -6.11 -20.46
C PRO A 399 8.77 -6.45 -21.03
N ARG A 400 8.70 -7.03 -22.24
CA ARG A 400 7.44 -7.48 -22.87
C ARG A 400 6.67 -8.51 -22.05
N SER A 401 7.33 -9.21 -21.12
CA SER A 401 6.68 -10.18 -20.24
C SER A 401 6.07 -9.56 -18.99
N TRP A 402 6.43 -8.31 -18.66
CA TRP A 402 5.94 -7.58 -17.51
C TRP A 402 4.46 -7.25 -17.68
N ILE A 403 3.69 -7.39 -16.60
CA ILE A 403 2.24 -7.18 -16.62
C ILE A 403 1.87 -5.76 -17.05
N PRO A 404 2.52 -4.68 -16.56
CA PRO A 404 2.18 -3.34 -17.02
C PRO A 404 2.42 -3.13 -18.52
N MET A 405 3.45 -3.76 -19.10
CA MET A 405 3.71 -3.66 -20.54
C MET A 405 2.64 -4.41 -21.35
N LYS A 406 2.14 -5.54 -20.84
CA LYS A 406 1.03 -6.27 -21.48
C LYS A 406 -0.26 -5.49 -21.43
N VAL A 407 -0.56 -4.82 -20.32
CA VAL A 407 -1.74 -3.95 -20.20
C VAL A 407 -1.66 -2.83 -21.24
N HIS A 408 -0.50 -2.16 -21.33
CA HIS A 408 -0.27 -1.14 -22.34
C HIS A 408 -0.48 -1.65 -23.77
N GLN A 409 0.11 -2.81 -24.10
CA GLN A 409 -0.05 -3.43 -25.41
C GLN A 409 -1.52 -3.76 -25.73
N ILE A 410 -2.26 -4.34 -24.76
CA ILE A 410 -3.69 -4.62 -24.92
C ILE A 410 -4.46 -3.32 -25.17
N SER A 411 -4.13 -2.25 -24.44
CA SER A 411 -4.72 -0.93 -24.63
C SER A 411 -4.48 -0.37 -26.02
N GLU A 412 -3.25 -0.46 -26.53
CA GLU A 412 -2.91 -0.02 -27.89
C GLU A 412 -3.68 -0.81 -28.95
N GLU A 413 -3.73 -2.14 -28.81
CA GLU A 413 -4.49 -3.02 -29.71
C GLU A 413 -5.99 -2.71 -29.69
N VAL A 414 -6.54 -2.36 -28.52
CA VAL A 414 -7.92 -1.89 -28.38
C VAL A 414 -8.11 -0.55 -29.10
N ALA A 415 -7.26 0.44 -28.86
CA ALA A 415 -7.40 1.78 -29.46
C ALA A 415 -7.29 1.78 -30.99
N GLN A 416 -6.48 0.89 -31.57
CA GLN A 416 -6.36 0.74 -33.02
C GLN A 416 -7.64 0.25 -33.68
N LYS A 417 -8.48 -0.50 -32.95
CA LYS A 417 -9.73 -1.09 -33.46
C LYS A 417 -10.96 -0.24 -33.16
N VAL A 418 -10.87 0.65 -32.19
CA VAL A 418 -12.00 1.51 -31.78
C VAL A 418 -12.06 2.75 -32.68
N LYS A 419 -13.21 2.96 -33.34
CA LYS A 419 -13.48 4.16 -34.16
C LYS A 419 -13.69 5.41 -33.30
N GLU A 420 -13.61 6.59 -33.92
CA GLU A 420 -13.99 7.85 -33.26
C GLU A 420 -15.47 7.80 -32.78
N PRO A 421 -15.81 8.36 -31.60
CA PRO A 421 -15.01 9.22 -30.71
C PRO A 421 -14.04 8.51 -29.72
N LYS A 422 -13.63 7.25 -29.97
CA LYS A 422 -12.70 6.50 -29.09
C LYS A 422 -13.16 6.42 -27.63
N LEU A 423 -14.46 6.35 -27.43
CA LEU A 423 -15.08 6.25 -26.11
C LEU A 423 -15.33 4.78 -25.78
N ILE A 424 -14.72 4.29 -24.70
CA ILE A 424 -14.76 2.88 -24.31
C ILE A 424 -15.54 2.72 -23.01
N VAL A 425 -16.46 1.75 -23.00
CA VAL A 425 -17.09 1.26 -21.77
C VAL A 425 -16.25 0.15 -21.19
N THR A 426 -15.81 0.33 -19.94
CA THR A 426 -15.06 -0.69 -19.20
C THR A 426 -15.19 -0.48 -17.69
N LEU A 427 -15.02 -1.55 -16.92
CA LEU A 427 -14.84 -1.50 -15.46
C LEU A 427 -13.36 -1.59 -15.05
N GLY A 428 -12.46 -1.82 -16.03
CA GLY A 428 -11.00 -1.77 -15.90
C GLY A 428 -10.45 -0.56 -16.67
N PRO A 429 -10.61 0.68 -16.17
CA PRO A 429 -10.37 1.92 -16.93
C PRO A 429 -8.98 2.04 -17.55
N LEU A 430 -7.96 1.38 -17.02
CA LEU A 430 -6.61 1.41 -17.60
C LEU A 430 -6.55 0.84 -19.01
N TYR A 431 -7.37 -0.17 -19.35
CA TYR A 431 -7.35 -0.73 -20.70
C TYR A 431 -7.76 0.28 -21.78
N ALA A 432 -8.52 1.32 -21.41
CA ALA A 432 -8.85 2.42 -22.31
C ALA A 432 -7.87 3.59 -22.15
N LEU A 433 -7.55 3.97 -20.91
CA LEU A 433 -6.78 5.18 -20.65
C LEU A 433 -5.33 5.10 -21.13
N GLU A 434 -4.66 3.95 -21.00
CA GLU A 434 -3.25 3.82 -21.40
C GLU A 434 -3.00 4.03 -22.89
N SER A 435 -4.01 3.90 -23.74
CA SER A 435 -3.92 4.16 -25.18
C SER A 435 -4.55 5.49 -25.60
N GLY A 436 -4.90 6.34 -24.64
CA GLY A 436 -5.49 7.66 -24.89
C GLY A 436 -6.97 7.63 -25.28
N CYS A 437 -7.64 6.47 -25.18
CA CYS A 437 -9.10 6.41 -25.36
C CYS A 437 -9.82 7.09 -24.19
N GLY A 438 -11.00 7.62 -24.47
CA GLY A 438 -11.89 8.17 -23.46
C GLY A 438 -12.60 7.06 -22.68
N ILE A 439 -12.92 7.36 -21.42
CA ILE A 439 -13.83 6.56 -20.60
C ILE A 439 -15.01 7.40 -20.16
N TYR A 440 -16.06 6.73 -19.73
CA TYR A 440 -17.15 7.35 -18.97
C TYR A 440 -16.63 7.67 -17.56
N PRO A 441 -16.59 8.95 -17.13
CA PRO A 441 -16.14 9.31 -15.78
C PRO A 441 -16.92 8.58 -14.69
N GLU A 442 -18.16 8.19 -14.98
CA GLU A 442 -19.02 7.47 -14.05
C GLU A 442 -18.56 6.03 -13.75
N LEU A 443 -17.68 5.49 -14.60
CA LEU A 443 -17.09 4.16 -14.45
C LEU A 443 -15.64 4.23 -13.93
N SER A 444 -15.12 5.42 -13.59
CA SER A 444 -13.73 5.60 -13.12
C SER A 444 -13.43 4.85 -11.83
N ALA A 445 -14.45 4.68 -10.97
CA ALA A 445 -14.35 3.94 -9.72
C ALA A 445 -14.38 2.41 -9.91
N GLY A 446 -14.41 1.96 -11.17
CA GLY A 446 -14.31 0.57 -11.57
C GLY A 446 -15.41 -0.30 -10.97
N TRP A 447 -15.06 -1.57 -10.80
CA TRP A 447 -15.94 -2.60 -10.28
C TRP A 447 -16.53 -2.29 -8.89
N GLU A 448 -15.66 -1.99 -7.92
CA GLU A 448 -16.06 -1.77 -6.53
C GLU A 448 -16.90 -0.49 -6.38
N GLY A 449 -16.59 0.56 -7.14
CA GLY A 449 -17.40 1.77 -7.18
C GLY A 449 -18.82 1.52 -7.68
N CYS A 450 -18.96 0.74 -8.76
CA CYS A 450 -20.27 0.36 -9.30
C CYS A 450 -21.08 -0.50 -8.31
N LYS A 451 -20.41 -1.39 -7.58
CA LYS A 451 -21.02 -2.23 -6.54
C LYS A 451 -21.55 -1.41 -5.37
N ILE A 452 -20.81 -0.39 -4.93
CA ILE A 452 -21.27 0.54 -3.89
C ILE A 452 -22.43 1.40 -4.42
N ALA A 453 -22.32 1.88 -5.67
CA ALA A 453 -23.34 2.73 -6.29
C ALA A 453 -24.72 2.06 -6.37
N SER A 454 -24.80 0.73 -6.50
CA SER A 454 -26.09 0.01 -6.56
C SER A 454 -26.89 0.05 -5.26
N ILE A 455 -26.24 0.35 -4.12
CA ILE A 455 -26.92 0.49 -2.82
C ILE A 455 -27.02 1.95 -2.35
N MET A 456 -26.52 2.91 -3.12
CA MET A 456 -26.66 4.33 -2.85
C MET A 456 -28.07 4.85 -3.21
N SER A 457 -28.45 6.03 -2.69
CA SER A 457 -29.66 6.72 -3.16
C SER A 457 -29.39 7.43 -4.50
N ASP A 458 -30.44 7.73 -5.27
CA ASP A 458 -30.31 8.46 -6.55
C ASP A 458 -29.65 9.83 -6.38
N SER A 459 -30.03 10.54 -5.31
CA SER A 459 -29.44 11.85 -4.99
C SER A 459 -27.93 11.78 -4.79
N LYS A 460 -27.44 10.76 -4.07
CA LYS A 460 -26.01 10.56 -3.83
C LYS A 460 -25.30 10.11 -5.10
N ARG A 461 -25.90 9.21 -5.88
CA ARG A 461 -25.36 8.79 -7.19
C ARG A 461 -25.11 9.98 -8.11
N LYS A 462 -26.10 10.88 -8.23
CA LYS A 462 -25.99 12.11 -9.02
C LYS A 462 -24.87 13.02 -8.52
N ILE A 463 -24.68 13.16 -7.21
CA ILE A 463 -23.60 13.98 -6.63
C ILE A 463 -22.22 13.39 -6.94
N THR A 464 -22.09 12.07 -6.91
CA THR A 464 -20.80 11.38 -7.11
C THR A 464 -20.51 11.00 -8.57
N ASN A 465 -21.42 11.30 -9.50
CA ASN A 465 -21.40 10.78 -10.86
C ASN A 465 -21.22 9.25 -10.89
N THR A 466 -22.06 8.50 -10.17
CA THR A 466 -22.04 7.02 -10.21
C THR A 466 -23.34 6.47 -10.78
N LEU A 467 -23.29 5.24 -11.30
CA LEU A 467 -24.41 4.64 -12.03
C LEU A 467 -24.99 3.43 -11.28
N ASN A 468 -26.29 3.21 -11.49
CA ASN A 468 -26.92 1.92 -11.25
C ASN A 468 -27.18 1.23 -12.61
N SER A 469 -27.77 0.03 -12.62
CA SER A 469 -28.02 -0.71 -13.86
C SER A 469 -28.99 -0.03 -14.83
N GLU A 470 -29.89 0.83 -14.34
CA GLU A 470 -30.89 1.52 -15.15
C GLU A 470 -30.29 2.77 -15.80
N THR A 471 -29.70 3.65 -14.99
CA THR A 471 -29.02 4.86 -15.46
C THR A 471 -27.80 4.54 -16.32
N PHE A 472 -27.17 3.38 -16.12
CA PHE A 472 -26.13 2.88 -17.01
C PHE A 472 -26.66 2.61 -18.43
N LYS A 473 -27.85 2.00 -18.57
CA LYS A 473 -28.45 1.76 -19.90
C LYS A 473 -28.86 3.07 -20.58
N GLU A 474 -29.38 4.02 -19.81
CA GLU A 474 -29.73 5.36 -20.32
C GLU A 474 -28.48 6.08 -20.82
N MET A 475 -27.41 6.09 -20.03
CA MET A 475 -26.11 6.66 -20.41
C MET A 475 -25.59 6.09 -21.74
N LEU A 476 -25.68 4.76 -21.93
CA LEU A 476 -25.23 4.13 -23.18
C LEU A 476 -26.08 4.51 -24.39
N LYS A 477 -27.36 4.87 -24.20
CA LYS A 477 -28.21 5.37 -25.28
C LYS A 477 -27.87 6.82 -25.64
N GLU A 478 -27.61 7.65 -24.64
CA GLU A 478 -27.27 9.06 -24.82
C GLU A 478 -25.87 9.25 -25.41
N ARG A 479 -24.91 8.47 -24.93
CA ARG A 479 -23.50 8.51 -25.32
C ARG A 479 -23.08 7.10 -25.75
N PRO A 480 -23.34 6.69 -27.01
CA PRO A 480 -22.99 5.35 -27.46
C PRO A 480 -21.48 5.15 -27.47
N PRO A 481 -20.97 3.99 -27.00
CA PRO A 481 -19.54 3.72 -27.02
C PRO A 481 -19.07 3.25 -28.39
N SER A 482 -17.80 3.52 -28.65
CA SER A 482 -17.08 3.01 -29.82
C SER A 482 -16.49 1.61 -29.57
N GLY A 483 -16.38 1.20 -28.30
CA GLY A 483 -15.84 -0.10 -27.91
C GLY A 483 -16.25 -0.51 -26.49
N ILE A 484 -16.27 -1.82 -26.23
CA ILE A 484 -16.55 -2.37 -24.90
C ILE A 484 -15.39 -3.29 -24.53
N VAL A 485 -14.76 -3.03 -23.38
CA VAL A 485 -13.69 -3.88 -22.83
C VAL A 485 -14.14 -4.43 -21.48
N ILE A 486 -14.27 -5.74 -21.41
CA ILE A 486 -14.71 -6.47 -20.23
C ILE A 486 -13.49 -7.18 -19.63
N ASP A 487 -13.03 -6.67 -18.49
CA ASP A 487 -12.10 -7.37 -17.59
C ASP A 487 -12.90 -7.88 -16.39
N ILE A 488 -13.68 -8.94 -16.62
CA ILE A 488 -14.46 -9.60 -15.59
C ILE A 488 -14.17 -11.08 -15.72
N ASP A 489 -13.44 -11.64 -14.75
CA ASP A 489 -13.38 -13.08 -14.60
C ASP A 489 -14.80 -13.59 -14.26
N PRO A 490 -15.48 -14.31 -15.17
CA PRO A 490 -16.84 -14.79 -14.95
C PRO A 490 -16.92 -15.85 -13.84
N ARG A 491 -15.78 -16.38 -13.38
CA ARG A 491 -15.67 -17.29 -12.24
C ARG A 491 -15.64 -16.54 -10.91
N LYS A 492 -15.42 -15.22 -10.90
CA LYS A 492 -15.59 -14.41 -9.69
C LYS A 492 -17.05 -14.51 -9.23
N VAL A 493 -17.21 -14.92 -7.97
CA VAL A 493 -18.49 -15.31 -7.35
C VAL A 493 -19.55 -14.19 -7.32
N GLN A 494 -19.19 -12.93 -7.61
CA GLN A 494 -20.11 -11.79 -7.45
C GLN A 494 -19.92 -10.71 -8.52
N VAL A 495 -20.62 -10.86 -9.66
CA VAL A 495 -20.71 -9.81 -10.67
C VAL A 495 -21.77 -8.76 -10.27
N PRO A 496 -21.46 -7.45 -10.19
CA PRO A 496 -22.42 -6.42 -9.89
C PRO A 496 -23.44 -6.32 -11.02
N PRO A 497 -24.63 -5.74 -10.79
CA PRO A 497 -25.67 -5.62 -11.80
C PRO A 497 -25.18 -4.98 -13.10
N ILE A 498 -24.32 -3.95 -13.02
CA ILE A 498 -23.71 -3.32 -14.21
C ILE A 498 -22.79 -4.29 -14.95
N GLY A 499 -21.98 -5.09 -14.24
CA GLY A 499 -21.15 -6.14 -14.85
C GLY A 499 -22.00 -7.20 -15.56
N LEU A 500 -23.15 -7.58 -15.00
CA LEU A 500 -24.09 -8.49 -15.65
C LEU A 500 -24.72 -7.85 -16.88
N VAL A 501 -25.04 -6.55 -16.84
CA VAL A 501 -25.52 -5.81 -18.01
C VAL A 501 -24.44 -5.78 -19.08
N LEU A 502 -23.16 -5.55 -18.74
CA LEU A 502 -22.04 -5.58 -19.68
C LEU A 502 -21.84 -6.96 -20.31
N ILE A 503 -21.81 -8.01 -19.48
CA ILE A 503 -21.70 -9.39 -19.97
C ILE A 503 -22.91 -9.73 -20.86
N ARG A 504 -24.11 -9.28 -20.48
CA ARG A 504 -25.31 -9.47 -21.30
C ARG A 504 -25.18 -8.72 -22.61
N ILE A 505 -24.78 -7.44 -22.61
CA ILE A 505 -24.53 -6.65 -23.82
C ILE A 505 -23.55 -7.37 -24.76
N ALA A 506 -22.45 -7.87 -24.19
CA ALA A 506 -21.43 -8.64 -24.90
C ALA A 506 -21.91 -9.99 -25.44
N LYS A 507 -22.85 -10.65 -24.75
CA LYS A 507 -23.43 -11.94 -25.17
C LYS A 507 -24.65 -11.81 -26.08
N THR A 508 -25.47 -10.78 -25.88
CA THR A 508 -26.80 -10.63 -26.49
C THR A 508 -26.87 -9.49 -27.52
N LYS A 509 -25.73 -9.08 -28.10
CA LYS A 509 -25.69 -8.21 -29.29
C LYS A 509 -26.58 -6.96 -29.15
N TRP A 510 -26.26 -6.11 -28.16
CA TRP A 510 -27.07 -4.95 -27.77
C TRP A 510 -27.11 -3.83 -28.84
N PRO A 511 -28.26 -3.17 -29.09
CA PRO A 511 -29.63 -3.60 -28.81
C PRO A 511 -30.56 -3.64 -30.05
N ILE A 512 -31.50 -4.60 -30.00
CA ILE A 512 -32.95 -4.40 -30.18
C ILE A 512 -33.34 -3.48 -31.36
N GLN A 513 -33.69 -4.12 -32.48
CA GLN A 513 -34.20 -3.57 -33.75
C GLN A 513 -33.24 -2.62 -34.49
N GLY A 514 -32.51 -3.18 -35.46
CA GLY A 514 -31.85 -2.41 -36.52
C GLY A 514 -30.32 -2.39 -36.51
N TYR A 515 -29.65 -3.14 -35.61
CA TYR A 515 -28.19 -3.29 -35.65
C TYR A 515 -27.81 -4.73 -35.99
N ASP A 516 -27.20 -4.89 -37.16
CA ASP A 516 -26.80 -6.16 -37.77
C ASP A 516 -25.61 -6.80 -37.02
N GLU A 517 -25.60 -8.13 -36.95
CA GLU A 517 -24.55 -8.91 -36.28
C GLU A 517 -23.20 -8.84 -37.02
N SER A 518 -23.22 -8.36 -38.26
CA SER A 518 -22.05 -8.01 -39.07
C SER A 518 -21.26 -6.81 -38.54
N VAL A 519 -21.62 -6.24 -37.39
CA VAL A 519 -21.09 -4.95 -36.91
C VAL A 519 -20.15 -5.06 -35.70
N TRP A 520 -19.90 -6.21 -35.07
CA TRP A 520 -18.94 -6.26 -33.93
C TRP A 520 -17.90 -7.39 -33.99
N GLU A 521 -16.62 -7.02 -33.90
CA GLU A 521 -15.50 -7.97 -33.79
C GLU A 521 -15.22 -8.30 -32.31
N ARG A 522 -15.25 -9.60 -31.95
CA ARG A 522 -14.87 -10.09 -30.62
C ARG A 522 -13.41 -10.53 -30.63
N LYS A 523 -12.63 -10.10 -29.64
CA LYS A 523 -11.26 -10.56 -29.41
C LYS A 523 -11.04 -10.90 -27.94
N GLU A 524 -10.49 -12.07 -27.69
CA GLU A 524 -10.06 -12.50 -26.35
C GLU A 524 -8.58 -12.19 -26.17
N TYR A 525 -8.24 -11.70 -24.99
CA TYR A 525 -6.89 -11.39 -24.57
C TYR A 525 -6.50 -12.27 -23.37
N PRO A 526 -5.21 -12.35 -23.02
CA PRO A 526 -4.79 -12.95 -21.75
C PRO A 526 -5.51 -12.31 -20.54
N PHE A 527 -5.50 -13.01 -19.40
CA PHE A 527 -6.11 -12.52 -18.14
C PHE A 527 -7.64 -12.45 -18.14
N ASP A 528 -8.30 -13.28 -18.94
CA ASP A 528 -9.78 -13.33 -19.02
C ASP A 528 -10.43 -12.03 -19.50
N ILE A 529 -9.67 -11.20 -20.24
CA ILE A 529 -10.15 -9.95 -20.83
C ILE A 529 -10.80 -10.25 -22.19
N VAL A 530 -12.00 -9.71 -22.40
CA VAL A 530 -12.72 -9.81 -23.67
C VAL A 530 -13.08 -8.42 -24.16
N ALA A 531 -12.70 -8.10 -25.40
CA ALA A 531 -13.07 -6.84 -26.05
C ALA A 531 -14.02 -7.06 -27.23
N TYR A 532 -14.88 -6.08 -27.44
CA TYR A 532 -15.86 -5.99 -28.52
C TYR A 532 -15.71 -4.64 -29.23
N PHE A 533 -15.52 -4.65 -30.55
CA PHE A 533 -15.26 -3.47 -31.39
C PHE A 533 -16.35 -3.27 -32.43
N GLY A 534 -16.79 -2.03 -32.67
CA GLY A 534 -17.72 -1.73 -33.77
C GLY A 534 -16.98 -1.76 -35.10
N LEU A 535 -17.41 -2.63 -36.02
CA LEU A 535 -16.92 -2.78 -37.39
C LEU A 535 -17.20 -1.56 -38.25
#